data_AF-D7LEV3-F1
#
_entry.id   AF-D7LEV3-F1
#
_cell.length_a   1.000
_cell.length_b   1.000
_cell.length_c   1.000
_cell.angle_alpha   90.00
_cell.angle_beta   90.00
_cell.angle_gamma   90.00
#
_symmetry.space_group_name_H-M   'P 1'
#
loop_
_entity.id
_entity.type
_entity.pdbx_description
1 polymer ?
#
loop_
_entity_poly.entity_id
_entity_poly.type
_entity_poly.pdbx_seq_one_letter_code
_entity_poly.pdbx_strand_id
1 'polypeptide(L)'
;MLLYLLITCLSFFFFAKSLPLPPWVSKTKTLHSFYFSKNFFTNSLHPTTPDLASPVLGQMSILDLPDLPLDCILDNLSPSGLCSMARVCSSLRERCVSDHLWEKHLKTKWGKILGPSAHKEWQCYLSSPYHLDSPHHQTSHHGLTKIISLIRSLSSILGDDNHRRRYPSSIPLDSTMSFYLSLETGRFWFPAQVYNRENGHVGFMLSCYDAELSYDTHTNTFQARYPPHGRRAIAIEKDVTWERIRAAPIDASPHHLYVSDSLNELKPGDHIEIQWRRNKEFPYGWWYSVVGHLESCDGNLNHCQCHISEMMVLEFNQYTVGSRWRKTMINRRDHREKGNEEDGFYGGIRKLKCKEDIEMWKRLWPSSILE
;
A
#
# COMPACT_ATOMS: atom_id res chain seq x y z
N MET A 1 6.16 47.54 11.52
CA MET A 1 5.87 46.42 10.59
C MET A 1 5.18 45.22 11.25
N LEU A 2 5.35 44.93 12.54
CA LEU A 2 4.58 43.85 13.20
C LEU A 2 3.10 44.19 13.48
N LEU A 3 2.76 45.47 13.70
CA LEU A 3 1.37 45.87 13.98
C LEU A 3 0.45 45.73 12.75
N TYR A 4 1.00 45.93 11.55
CA TYR A 4 0.25 45.82 10.29
C TYR A 4 -0.09 44.36 9.95
N LEU A 5 0.76 43.42 10.37
CA LEU A 5 0.59 41.98 10.15
C LEU A 5 -0.44 41.38 11.12
N LEU A 6 -0.55 41.94 12.34
CA LEU A 6 -1.61 41.58 13.30
C LEU A 6 -2.99 42.10 12.89
N ILE A 7 -3.07 43.30 12.30
CA ILE A 7 -4.34 43.90 11.86
C ILE A 7 -4.90 43.20 10.59
N THR A 8 -4.04 42.70 9.70
CA THR A 8 -4.47 41.93 8.52
C THR A 8 -4.86 40.48 8.84
N CYS A 9 -4.29 39.88 9.89
CA CYS A 9 -4.70 38.53 10.32
C CYS A 9 -6.02 38.50 11.09
N LEU A 10 -6.37 39.57 11.81
CA LEU A 10 -7.63 39.65 12.58
C LEU A 10 -8.87 39.88 11.68
N SER A 11 -8.69 40.44 10.48
CA SER A 11 -9.78 40.65 9.51
C SER A 11 -10.18 39.36 8.76
N PHE A 12 -9.30 38.35 8.72
CA PHE A 12 -9.59 37.07 8.08
C PHE A 12 -10.48 36.15 8.95
N PHE A 13 -10.36 36.25 10.27
CA PHE A 13 -11.17 35.44 11.20
C PHE A 13 -12.63 35.88 11.30
N PHE A 14 -12.96 37.14 10.96
CA PHE A 14 -14.34 37.62 10.93
C PHE A 14 -15.06 37.35 9.60
N PHE A 15 -14.33 37.07 8.51
CA PHE A 15 -14.94 36.76 7.20
C PHE A 15 -15.21 35.26 6.96
N ALA A 16 -14.64 34.36 7.75
CA ALA A 16 -14.84 32.91 7.61
C ALA A 16 -16.17 32.38 8.18
N LYS A 17 -17.00 33.24 8.81
CA LYS A 17 -18.30 32.85 9.39
C LYS A 17 -19.54 33.24 8.57
N SER A 18 -19.38 33.75 7.34
CA SER A 18 -20.51 34.27 6.57
C SER A 18 -20.48 33.92 5.08
N LEU A 19 -20.32 32.63 4.75
CA LEU A 19 -20.64 32.12 3.41
C LEU A 19 -21.57 30.91 3.51
N PRO A 20 -22.82 30.98 3.01
CA PRO A 20 -23.69 29.83 2.88
C PRO A 20 -23.20 28.95 1.72
N LEU A 21 -23.07 27.65 1.99
CA LEU A 21 -22.75 26.64 0.96
C LEU A 21 -23.91 26.52 -0.05
N PRO A 22 -23.63 26.30 -1.36
CA PRO A 22 -24.66 26.18 -2.39
C PRO A 22 -25.52 24.92 -2.23
N PRO A 23 -26.83 24.96 -2.52
CA PRO A 23 -27.72 23.81 -2.44
C PRO A 23 -27.66 22.97 -3.73
N TRP A 24 -26.55 22.27 -3.96
CA TRP A 24 -26.54 21.13 -4.88
C TRP A 24 -25.54 20.06 -4.43
N VAL A 25 -25.87 19.39 -3.33
CA VAL A 25 -25.54 17.98 -3.12
C VAL A 25 -26.75 17.34 -2.42
N SER A 26 -27.87 17.26 -3.13
CA SER A 26 -29.00 16.45 -2.71
C SER A 26 -29.51 15.64 -3.90
N LYS A 27 -29.01 14.40 -4.00
CA LYS A 27 -29.70 13.22 -4.53
C LYS A 27 -28.70 12.08 -4.68
N THR A 28 -28.70 11.21 -3.68
CA THR A 28 -28.69 9.73 -3.80
C THR A 28 -28.71 9.14 -2.39
N LYS A 29 -29.88 9.25 -1.74
CA LYS A 29 -30.40 8.15 -0.90
C LYS A 29 -30.78 7.04 -1.90
N THR A 30 -30.63 5.74 -1.71
CA THR A 30 -30.97 4.86 -0.58
C THR A 30 -30.56 3.46 -1.09
N LEU A 31 -29.91 2.57 -0.33
CA LEU A 31 -30.55 1.45 0.41
C LEU A 31 -29.45 0.57 1.03
N HIS A 32 -29.83 -0.12 2.12
CA HIS A 32 -29.04 -1.00 2.99
C HIS A 32 -28.30 -0.33 4.16
N SER A 33 -29.09 0.38 4.96
CA SER A 33 -28.81 0.59 6.38
C SER A 33 -29.51 -0.52 7.17
N PHE A 34 -28.81 -1.61 7.48
CA PHE A 34 -29.20 -2.48 8.60
C PHE A 34 -28.67 -1.83 9.88
N TYR A 35 -29.54 -1.09 10.57
CA TYR A 35 -29.33 -0.68 11.94
C TYR A 35 -29.38 -1.94 12.82
N PHE A 36 -28.22 -2.51 13.14
CA PHE A 36 -28.13 -3.39 14.30
C PHE A 36 -28.32 -2.53 15.55
N SER A 37 -29.50 -2.65 16.14
CA SER A 37 -29.83 -2.11 17.45
C SER A 37 -28.77 -2.51 18.46
N LYS A 38 -28.00 -1.53 18.96
CA LYS A 38 -27.38 -1.59 20.28
C LYS A 38 -28.51 -1.67 21.29
N ASN A 39 -28.95 -2.87 21.69
CA ASN A 39 -29.64 -3.18 22.95
C ASN A 39 -30.18 -4.63 22.97
N PHE A 40 -29.33 -5.61 22.73
CA PHE A 40 -29.57 -6.97 23.22
C PHE A 40 -28.30 -7.41 23.93
N PHE A 41 -28.45 -8.13 25.06
CA PHE A 41 -27.45 -8.39 26.10
C PHE A 41 -27.34 -7.35 27.22
N THR A 42 -28.48 -7.05 27.86
CA THR A 42 -28.48 -6.89 29.32
C THR A 42 -28.79 -8.25 29.94
N ASN A 43 -27.80 -8.81 30.65
CA ASN A 43 -27.99 -9.97 31.53
C ASN A 43 -29.13 -9.68 32.52
N SER A 44 -30.19 -10.48 32.47
CA SER A 44 -31.14 -10.61 33.57
C SER A 44 -31.02 -12.02 34.11
N LEU A 45 -30.31 -12.16 35.22
CA LEU A 45 -30.41 -13.30 36.12
C LEU A 45 -31.73 -13.16 36.87
N HIS A 46 -32.72 -13.97 36.52
CA HIS A 46 -33.84 -14.27 37.41
C HIS A 46 -34.11 -15.78 37.43
N PRO A 47 -34.37 -16.37 38.61
CA PRO A 47 -34.73 -17.77 38.73
C PRO A 47 -36.21 -17.94 38.37
N THR A 48 -36.50 -18.79 37.40
CA THR A 48 -37.88 -19.08 36.98
C THR A 48 -38.29 -20.49 37.41
N THR A 49 -39.28 -20.56 38.30
CA THR A 49 -40.09 -21.73 38.64
C THR A 49 -40.78 -22.28 37.36
N PRO A 50 -40.96 -23.59 37.18
CA PRO A 50 -41.44 -24.13 35.91
C PRO A 50 -42.97 -24.05 35.82
N ASP A 51 -43.49 -23.35 34.81
CA ASP A 51 -44.88 -23.47 34.38
C ASP A 51 -44.98 -24.28 33.08
N LEU A 52 -46.04 -25.09 33.04
CA LEU A 52 -46.29 -26.19 32.13
C LEU A 52 -46.83 -25.73 30.76
N ALA A 53 -46.24 -26.29 29.70
CA ALA A 53 -46.79 -26.46 28.34
C ALA A 53 -47.20 -25.21 27.54
N SER A 54 -46.22 -24.61 26.86
CA SER A 54 -46.38 -23.97 25.54
C SER A 54 -45.46 -24.72 24.57
N PRO A 55 -45.85 -25.01 23.31
CA PRO A 55 -44.93 -25.62 22.36
C PRO A 55 -43.79 -24.64 22.16
N VAL A 56 -42.62 -24.98 22.70
CA VAL A 56 -41.38 -24.22 22.55
C VAL A 56 -41.13 -24.14 21.05
N LEU A 57 -41.53 -23.03 20.44
CA LEU A 57 -41.04 -22.63 19.14
C LEU A 57 -39.54 -22.44 19.36
N GLY A 58 -38.76 -23.49 19.10
CA GLY A 58 -37.34 -23.53 19.37
C GLY A 58 -36.72 -22.25 18.82
N GLN A 59 -36.18 -21.42 19.70
CA GLN A 59 -35.48 -20.20 19.29
C GLN A 59 -34.30 -20.66 18.45
N MET A 60 -34.45 -20.60 17.13
CA MET A 60 -33.37 -20.92 16.20
C MET A 60 -32.29 -19.86 16.38
N SER A 61 -31.13 -20.30 16.82
CA SER A 61 -29.91 -19.52 16.91
C SER A 61 -29.26 -19.41 15.54
N ILE A 62 -28.48 -18.35 15.33
CA ILE A 62 -27.59 -18.24 14.16
C ILE A 62 -26.61 -19.41 14.07
N LEU A 63 -26.24 -20.01 15.20
CA LEU A 63 -25.37 -21.18 15.28
C LEU A 63 -26.06 -22.48 14.84
N ASP A 64 -27.40 -22.47 14.73
CA ASP A 64 -28.17 -23.62 14.25
C ASP A 64 -28.26 -23.64 12.71
N LEU A 65 -27.71 -22.62 12.04
CA LEU A 65 -27.57 -22.61 10.60
C LEU A 65 -26.54 -23.65 10.15
N PRO A 66 -26.73 -24.30 8.98
CA PRO A 66 -25.69 -25.11 8.36
C PRO A 66 -24.44 -24.28 8.07
N ASP A 67 -23.29 -24.95 7.98
CA ASP A 67 -21.98 -24.30 7.85
C ASP A 67 -21.91 -23.33 6.66
N LEU A 68 -22.38 -23.74 5.48
CA LEU A 68 -22.31 -22.92 4.27
C LEU A 68 -23.09 -21.58 4.38
N PRO A 69 -24.38 -21.55 4.78
CA PRO A 69 -25.07 -20.30 5.08
C PRO A 69 -24.38 -19.42 6.12
N LEU A 70 -23.87 -20.01 7.20
CA LEU A 70 -23.19 -19.27 8.26
C LEU A 70 -21.89 -18.63 7.73
N ASP A 71 -21.07 -19.38 7.01
CA ASP A 71 -19.82 -18.89 6.42
C ASP A 71 -20.09 -17.81 5.36
N CYS A 72 -21.16 -17.95 4.56
CA CYS A 72 -21.61 -16.89 3.64
C CYS A 72 -21.99 -15.60 4.38
N ILE A 73 -22.65 -15.69 5.55
CA ILE A 73 -22.97 -14.51 6.37
C ILE A 73 -21.68 -13.86 6.86
N LEU A 74 -20.72 -14.66 7.35
CA LEU A 74 -19.45 -14.17 7.87
C LEU A 74 -18.58 -13.53 6.76
N ASP A 75 -18.54 -14.11 5.56
CA ASP A 75 -17.78 -13.59 4.40
C ASP A 75 -18.28 -12.23 3.87
N ASN A 76 -19.48 -11.82 4.28
CA ASN A 76 -20.04 -10.51 3.97
C ASN A 76 -19.74 -9.45 5.04
N LEU A 77 -19.16 -9.83 6.18
CA LEU A 77 -18.81 -8.88 7.25
C LEU A 77 -17.57 -8.08 6.88
N SER A 78 -17.45 -6.87 7.43
CA SER A 78 -16.20 -6.14 7.41
C SER A 78 -15.19 -6.77 8.38
N PRO A 79 -13.88 -6.44 8.27
CA PRO A 79 -12.88 -6.85 9.27
C PRO A 79 -13.27 -6.50 10.71
N SER A 80 -13.89 -5.34 10.92
CA SER A 80 -14.40 -4.94 12.24
C SER A 80 -15.64 -5.74 12.67
N GLY A 81 -16.49 -6.14 11.72
CA GLY A 81 -17.62 -7.04 11.92
C GLY A 81 -17.15 -8.44 12.34
N LEU A 82 -16.17 -9.02 11.64
CA LEU A 82 -15.54 -10.30 11.98
C LEU A 82 -14.94 -10.26 13.39
N CYS A 83 -14.15 -9.23 13.70
CA CYS A 83 -13.61 -9.02 15.05
C CYS A 83 -14.70 -8.87 16.13
N SER A 84 -15.85 -8.28 15.80
CA SER A 84 -16.97 -8.15 16.74
C SER A 84 -17.67 -9.49 16.96
N MET A 85 -17.92 -10.24 15.89
CA MET A 85 -18.55 -11.57 15.95
C MET A 85 -17.69 -12.59 16.68
N ALA A 86 -16.36 -12.52 16.54
CA ALA A 86 -15.42 -13.36 17.26
C ALA A 86 -15.51 -13.24 18.80
N ARG A 87 -16.12 -12.16 19.31
CA ARG A 87 -16.28 -11.91 20.74
C ARG A 87 -17.59 -12.43 21.32
N VAL A 88 -18.53 -12.85 20.50
CA VAL A 88 -19.88 -13.25 20.93
C VAL A 88 -19.86 -14.61 21.64
N CYS A 89 -19.20 -15.62 21.06
CA CYS A 89 -19.03 -16.94 21.66
C CYS A 89 -17.79 -17.66 21.09
N SER A 90 -17.39 -18.80 21.68
CA SER A 90 -16.25 -19.59 21.22
C SER A 90 -16.42 -20.12 19.78
N SER A 91 -17.61 -20.62 19.43
CA SER A 91 -17.87 -21.13 18.07
C SER A 91 -17.71 -20.06 16.99
N LEU A 92 -18.27 -18.86 17.20
CA LEU A 92 -18.09 -17.74 16.26
C LEU A 92 -16.65 -17.25 16.22
N ARG A 93 -15.91 -17.34 17.33
CA ARG A 93 -14.50 -16.99 17.39
C ARG A 93 -13.67 -17.82 16.43
N GLU A 94 -13.79 -19.14 16.53
CA GLU A 94 -13.02 -20.08 15.68
C GLU A 94 -13.30 -19.84 14.19
N ARG A 95 -14.56 -19.57 13.84
CA ARG A 95 -14.93 -19.26 12.44
C ARG A 95 -14.40 -17.90 11.98
N CYS A 96 -14.60 -16.84 12.78
CA CYS A 96 -14.26 -15.47 12.38
C CYS A 96 -12.75 -15.21 12.24
N VAL A 97 -11.89 -16.10 12.76
CA VAL A 97 -10.42 -16.01 12.61
C VAL A 97 -9.89 -16.87 11.46
N SER A 98 -10.77 -17.57 10.73
CA SER A 98 -10.38 -18.45 9.63
C SER A 98 -9.81 -17.66 8.45
N ASP A 99 -8.68 -18.13 7.90
CA ASP A 99 -7.91 -17.39 6.89
C ASP A 99 -8.73 -17.04 5.64
N HIS A 100 -9.59 -17.93 5.15
CA HIS A 100 -10.39 -17.69 3.94
C HIS A 100 -11.26 -16.42 4.01
N LEU A 101 -11.77 -16.06 5.20
CA LEU A 101 -12.54 -14.81 5.40
C LEU A 101 -11.64 -13.58 5.29
N TRP A 102 -10.38 -13.69 5.71
CA TRP A 102 -9.42 -12.59 5.74
C TRP A 102 -8.63 -12.46 4.43
N GLU A 103 -8.40 -13.55 3.70
CA GLU A 103 -7.72 -13.56 2.40
C GLU A 103 -8.41 -12.62 1.40
N LYS A 104 -9.74 -12.65 1.36
CA LYS A 104 -10.55 -11.74 0.54
C LYS A 104 -10.29 -10.29 0.91
N HIS A 105 -10.37 -9.95 2.20
CA HIS A 105 -10.12 -8.58 2.67
C HIS A 105 -8.69 -8.11 2.39
N LEU A 106 -7.71 -8.97 2.64
CA LEU A 106 -6.30 -8.71 2.39
C LEU A 106 -6.07 -8.44 0.90
N LYS A 107 -6.54 -9.32 0.02
CA LYS A 107 -6.39 -9.17 -1.42
C LYS A 107 -7.09 -7.91 -1.96
N THR A 108 -8.31 -7.63 -1.50
CA THR A 108 -9.09 -6.47 -1.97
C THR A 108 -8.45 -5.14 -1.56
N LYS A 109 -7.99 -5.00 -0.31
CA LYS A 109 -7.41 -3.74 0.18
C LYS A 109 -5.92 -3.61 -0.12
N TRP A 110 -5.16 -4.66 0.17
CA TRP A 110 -3.69 -4.61 0.21
C TRP A 110 -3.03 -5.29 -1.00
N GLY A 111 -3.75 -6.11 -1.75
CA GLY A 111 -3.18 -6.94 -2.82
C GLY A 111 -2.50 -6.18 -3.97
N LYS A 112 -2.77 -4.88 -4.13
CA LYS A 112 -2.09 -4.03 -5.13
C LYS A 112 -0.71 -3.53 -4.69
N ILE A 113 -0.46 -3.47 -3.39
CA ILE A 113 0.75 -2.85 -2.84
C ILE A 113 1.67 -3.84 -2.13
N LEU A 114 1.15 -5.01 -1.74
CA LEU A 114 1.95 -6.07 -1.14
C LEU A 114 2.64 -6.89 -2.24
N GLY A 115 3.98 -6.83 -2.26
CA GLY A 115 4.81 -7.75 -3.02
C GLY A 115 5.21 -8.99 -2.21
N PRO A 116 5.86 -10.00 -2.84
CA PRO A 116 6.37 -11.19 -2.16
C PRO A 116 7.27 -10.87 -0.96
N SER A 117 8.05 -9.79 -1.05
CA SER A 117 8.97 -9.35 0.01
C SER A 117 8.24 -8.81 1.24
N ALA A 118 7.01 -8.29 1.11
CA ALA A 118 6.26 -7.74 2.24
C ALA A 118 5.82 -8.83 3.23
N HIS A 119 5.46 -10.01 2.73
CA HIS A 119 5.13 -11.15 3.60
C HIS A 119 6.36 -11.68 4.33
N LYS A 120 7.51 -11.78 3.64
CA LYS A 120 8.78 -12.17 4.24
C LYS A 120 9.19 -11.21 5.36
N GLU A 121 9.05 -9.91 5.13
CA GLU A 121 9.35 -8.87 6.13
C GLU A 121 8.46 -9.01 7.37
N TRP A 122 7.17 -9.28 7.18
CA TRP A 122 6.26 -9.54 8.28
C TRP A 122 6.63 -10.80 9.09
N GLN A 123 7.03 -11.89 8.43
CA GLN A 123 7.51 -13.10 9.12
C GLN A 123 8.81 -12.84 9.91
N CYS A 124 9.72 -12.03 9.37
CA CYS A 124 10.92 -11.58 10.07
C CYS A 124 10.54 -10.73 11.30
N TYR A 125 9.58 -9.82 11.17
CA TYR A 125 9.06 -9.01 12.26
C TYR A 125 8.47 -9.88 13.38
N LEU A 126 7.69 -10.91 13.06
CA LEU A 126 7.15 -11.86 14.05
C LEU A 126 8.24 -12.66 14.77
N SER A 127 9.33 -12.97 14.07
CA SER A 127 10.45 -13.75 14.61
C SER A 127 11.40 -12.93 15.51
N SER A 128 11.26 -11.60 15.51
CA SER A 128 12.13 -10.71 16.27
C SER A 128 11.79 -10.70 17.76
N PRO A 129 12.76 -10.91 18.67
CA PRO A 129 12.53 -10.90 20.12
C PRO A 129 12.07 -9.52 20.67
N TYR A 130 12.14 -8.47 19.85
CA TYR A 130 11.68 -7.11 20.18
C TYR A 130 10.29 -6.77 19.62
N HIS A 131 9.55 -7.76 19.09
CA HIS A 131 8.21 -7.59 18.51
C HIS A 131 7.20 -6.88 19.45
N LEU A 132 7.41 -6.98 20.77
CA LEU A 132 6.55 -6.37 21.79
C LEU A 132 7.07 -5.00 22.31
N ASP A 133 8.32 -4.62 22.02
CA ASP A 133 9.02 -3.52 22.69
C ASP A 133 9.58 -2.43 21.76
N SER A 134 9.26 -2.42 20.46
CA SER A 134 9.75 -1.36 19.56
C SER A 134 9.16 0.02 19.94
N PRO A 135 9.95 0.99 20.46
CA PRO A 135 9.44 2.25 20.99
C PRO A 135 9.19 3.32 19.91
N HIS A 136 9.12 2.95 18.62
CA HIS A 136 9.25 3.93 17.53
C HIS A 136 7.97 4.64 17.06
N HIS A 137 6.86 4.54 17.80
CA HIS A 137 5.67 5.34 17.52
C HIS A 137 5.15 6.08 18.77
N GLN A 138 5.78 7.19 19.11
CA GLN A 138 5.08 8.31 19.74
C GLN A 138 4.33 9.09 18.67
N THR A 139 3.17 8.58 18.27
CA THR A 139 2.09 9.41 17.70
C THR A 139 0.91 9.27 18.64
N SER A 140 0.80 10.22 19.57
CA SER A 140 -0.26 10.34 20.55
C SER A 140 -1.59 10.72 19.87
N HIS A 141 -2.32 9.77 19.30
CA HIS A 141 -3.64 10.07 18.74
C HIS A 141 -4.70 9.02 19.16
N HIS A 142 -5.72 9.53 19.87
CA HIS A 142 -6.76 8.82 20.62
C HIS A 142 -7.79 8.01 19.77
N GLY A 143 -7.61 7.87 18.46
CA GLY A 143 -8.59 7.28 17.54
C GLY A 143 -8.49 5.77 17.33
N LEU A 144 -7.32 5.18 17.58
CA LEU A 144 -7.06 3.74 17.43
C LEU A 144 -7.65 2.86 18.54
N THR A 145 -8.33 3.44 19.54
CA THR A 145 -8.84 2.70 20.71
C THR A 145 -9.74 1.51 20.34
N LYS A 146 -10.47 1.54 19.22
CA LYS A 146 -11.28 0.37 18.80
C LYS A 146 -10.46 -0.76 18.18
N ILE A 147 -9.62 -0.51 17.18
CA ILE A 147 -8.82 -1.58 16.53
C ILE A 147 -7.65 -2.03 17.42
N ILE A 148 -6.99 -1.10 18.14
CA ILE A 148 -5.97 -1.45 19.13
C ILE A 148 -6.59 -2.12 20.36
N SER A 149 -7.79 -1.75 20.83
CA SER A 149 -8.45 -2.57 21.87
C SER A 149 -8.90 -3.92 21.33
N LEU A 150 -9.31 -4.02 20.06
CA LEU A 150 -9.62 -5.30 19.43
C LEU A 150 -8.39 -6.20 19.35
N ILE A 151 -7.23 -5.67 18.94
CA ILE A 151 -5.97 -6.42 18.89
C ILE A 151 -5.38 -6.66 20.29
N ARG A 152 -5.58 -5.76 21.25
CA ARG A 152 -5.19 -5.98 22.66
C ARG A 152 -6.12 -6.99 23.36
N SER A 153 -7.39 -7.05 22.94
CA SER A 153 -8.35 -8.07 23.38
C SER A 153 -8.15 -9.40 22.64
N LEU A 154 -7.67 -9.37 21.39
CA LEU A 154 -7.24 -10.55 20.65
C LEU A 154 -5.85 -11.00 21.11
N SER A 155 -4.99 -10.13 21.63
CA SER A 155 -3.70 -10.53 22.21
C SER A 155 -3.89 -11.24 23.55
N SER A 156 -4.96 -10.94 24.32
CA SER A 156 -5.39 -11.80 25.44
C SER A 156 -6.11 -13.08 24.98
N ILE A 157 -6.36 -13.25 23.68
CA ILE A 157 -6.91 -14.47 23.05
C ILE A 157 -5.78 -15.28 22.36
N LEU A 158 -4.72 -14.60 21.93
CA LEU A 158 -3.53 -15.13 21.24
C LEU A 158 -2.38 -15.43 22.22
N GLY A 159 -2.33 -14.75 23.38
CA GLY A 159 -1.33 -14.94 24.43
C GLY A 159 -1.85 -15.88 25.51
N ASP A 160 -1.22 -17.05 25.61
CA ASP A 160 -1.42 -18.00 26.71
C ASP A 160 -1.03 -17.35 28.04
N ASP A 161 -1.99 -17.33 28.96
CA ASP A 161 -1.81 -16.91 30.34
C ASP A 161 -0.91 -17.95 31.01
N ASN A 162 0.25 -17.52 31.47
CA ASN A 162 1.22 -18.38 32.10
C ASN A 162 0.52 -19.10 33.28
N HIS A 163 0.39 -20.42 33.17
CA HIS A 163 -0.30 -21.36 34.07
C HIS A 163 -1.77 -21.70 33.75
N ARG A 164 -2.01 -22.67 32.86
CA ARG A 164 -2.67 -23.98 33.18
C ARG A 164 -2.90 -24.87 31.94
N ARG A 165 -2.17 -25.99 31.91
CA ARG A 165 -2.50 -27.32 31.31
C ARG A 165 -3.33 -27.38 30.00
N ARG A 166 -2.63 -27.76 28.92
CA ARG A 166 -3.02 -28.71 27.84
C ARG A 166 -4.37 -28.48 27.13
N TYR A 167 -4.45 -27.50 26.23
CA TYR A 167 -5.24 -27.56 24.98
C TYR A 167 -4.60 -26.63 23.93
N PRO A 168 -4.43 -27.04 22.65
CA PRO A 168 -3.82 -26.21 21.61
C PRO A 168 -4.89 -25.33 20.96
N SER A 169 -5.16 -24.16 21.52
CA SER A 169 -6.03 -23.15 20.88
C SER A 169 -5.36 -21.77 20.82
N SER A 170 -4.06 -21.75 20.58
CA SER A 170 -3.36 -20.53 20.16
C SER A 170 -3.63 -20.35 18.67
N ILE A 171 -4.40 -19.32 18.29
CA ILE A 171 -4.52 -18.91 16.89
C ILE A 171 -3.08 -18.69 16.36
N PRO A 172 -2.73 -19.22 15.16
CA PRO A 172 -1.40 -19.05 14.61
C PRO A 172 -1.05 -17.56 14.51
N LEU A 173 0.07 -17.16 15.12
CA LEU A 173 0.62 -15.81 14.96
C LEU A 173 0.90 -15.49 13.49
N ASP A 174 1.17 -16.53 12.70
CA ASP A 174 1.32 -16.55 11.24
C ASP A 174 -0.03 -16.89 10.55
N SER A 175 -1.06 -16.07 10.78
CA SER A 175 -2.37 -16.16 10.10
C SER A 175 -2.64 -14.94 9.23
N THR A 176 -3.49 -15.09 8.21
CA THR A 176 -3.90 -14.00 7.31
C THR A 176 -4.58 -12.86 8.07
N MET A 177 -5.37 -13.19 9.09
CA MET A 177 -5.93 -12.21 10.01
C MET A 177 -4.83 -11.40 10.72
N SER A 178 -3.84 -12.08 11.29
CA SER A 178 -2.72 -11.44 12.01
C SER A 178 -1.95 -10.49 11.09
N PHE A 179 -1.70 -10.91 9.84
CA PHE A 179 -1.05 -10.09 8.83
C PHE A 179 -1.87 -8.85 8.49
N TYR A 180 -3.16 -9.02 8.20
CA TYR A 180 -4.08 -7.92 7.90
C TYR A 180 -4.13 -6.89 9.04
N LEU A 181 -4.28 -7.35 10.28
CA LEU A 181 -4.34 -6.47 11.45
C LEU A 181 -3.01 -5.75 11.71
N SER A 182 -1.88 -6.39 11.43
CA SER A 182 -0.54 -5.77 11.53
C SER A 182 -0.37 -4.63 10.53
N LEU A 183 -0.90 -4.80 9.30
CA LEU A 183 -0.94 -3.75 8.28
C LEU A 183 -1.85 -2.59 8.68
N GLU A 184 -3.09 -2.87 9.10
CA GLU A 184 -4.06 -1.84 9.52
C GLU A 184 -3.57 -0.98 10.69
N THR A 185 -2.72 -1.55 11.54
CA THR A 185 -2.18 -0.83 12.71
C THR A 185 -0.86 -0.11 12.44
N GLY A 186 -0.24 -0.31 11.27
CA GLY A 186 1.08 0.24 10.98
C GLY A 186 2.16 -0.25 11.95
N ARG A 187 2.03 -1.48 12.47
CA ARG A 187 2.96 -2.03 13.48
C ARG A 187 4.34 -2.35 12.93
N PHE A 188 4.41 -2.58 11.63
CA PHE A 188 5.64 -2.92 10.94
C PHE A 188 5.73 -2.14 9.65
N TRP A 189 6.97 -2.00 9.18
CA TRP A 189 7.30 -1.38 7.93
C TRP A 189 7.46 -2.48 6.88
N PHE A 190 6.95 -2.28 5.66
CA PHE A 190 7.06 -3.27 4.59
C PHE A 190 7.61 -2.66 3.30
N PRO A 191 8.40 -3.41 2.51
CA PRO A 191 8.95 -2.92 1.26
C PRO A 191 7.87 -2.72 0.19
N ALA A 192 7.91 -1.57 -0.47
CA ALA A 192 7.12 -1.23 -1.64
C ALA A 192 7.81 -0.12 -2.45
N GLN A 193 7.18 0.33 -3.53
CA GLN A 193 7.67 1.46 -4.31
C GLN A 193 6.71 2.65 -4.26
N VAL A 194 7.28 3.84 -4.24
CA VAL A 194 6.55 5.11 -4.23
C VAL A 194 6.86 5.89 -5.49
N TYR A 195 5.82 6.25 -6.25
CA TYR A 195 5.93 7.19 -7.36
C TYR A 195 6.25 8.60 -6.83
N ASN A 196 7.26 9.25 -7.43
CA ASN A 196 7.67 10.60 -7.07
C ASN A 196 6.58 11.63 -7.40
N ARG A 197 6.49 12.68 -6.58
CA ARG A 197 5.54 13.79 -6.82
C ARG A 197 6.09 14.72 -7.91
N GLU A 198 5.17 15.33 -8.64
CA GLU A 198 5.45 16.48 -9.52
C GLU A 198 5.64 17.80 -8.73
N ASN A 199 5.40 17.80 -7.41
CA ASN A 199 5.36 19.00 -6.55
C ASN A 199 6.72 19.71 -6.39
N GLY A 200 7.25 20.30 -7.47
CA GLY A 200 8.37 21.24 -7.47
C GLY A 200 9.75 20.64 -7.78
N HIS A 201 9.88 19.31 -7.94
CA HIS A 201 11.14 18.67 -8.33
C HIS A 201 11.04 18.00 -9.69
N VAL A 202 11.09 18.84 -10.72
CA VAL A 202 11.08 18.49 -12.15
C VAL A 202 12.00 17.29 -12.49
N GLY A 203 13.16 17.19 -11.83
CA GLY A 203 14.15 16.12 -12.08
C GLY A 203 13.74 14.70 -11.69
N PHE A 204 12.68 14.52 -10.91
CA PHE A 204 12.19 13.19 -10.47
C PHE A 204 10.86 12.80 -11.11
N MET A 205 10.42 13.51 -12.14
CA MET A 205 9.19 13.17 -12.84
C MET A 205 9.30 11.81 -13.55
N LEU A 206 8.16 11.12 -13.62
CA LEU A 206 8.05 9.77 -14.18
C LEU A 206 9.09 8.81 -13.58
N SER A 207 9.32 8.95 -12.28
CA SER A 207 10.18 8.04 -11.53
C SER A 207 9.50 7.52 -10.26
N CYS A 208 10.02 6.41 -9.75
CA CYS A 208 9.65 5.86 -8.47
C CYS A 208 10.89 5.36 -7.73
N TYR A 209 10.75 5.18 -6.43
CA TYR A 209 11.83 4.73 -5.56
C TYR A 209 11.36 3.64 -4.60
N ASP A 210 12.28 2.77 -4.23
CA ASP A 210 12.05 1.76 -3.20
C ASP A 210 11.99 2.42 -1.82
N ALA A 211 11.00 2.04 -1.03
CA ALA A 211 10.80 2.55 0.32
C ALA A 211 10.23 1.45 1.22
N GLU A 212 10.43 1.62 2.51
CA GLU A 212 9.66 0.87 3.49
C GLU A 212 8.44 1.72 3.88
N LEU A 213 7.26 1.13 3.89
CA LEU A 213 6.00 1.81 4.14
C LEU A 213 5.39 1.39 5.47
N SER A 214 4.84 2.36 6.19
CA SER A 214 3.98 2.13 7.35
C SER A 214 2.67 2.86 7.16
N TYR A 215 1.56 2.15 7.31
CA TYR A 215 0.21 2.70 7.13
C TYR A 215 -0.28 3.43 8.38
N ASP A 216 -0.93 4.57 8.18
CA ASP A 216 -1.68 5.28 9.22
C ASP A 216 -3.18 5.25 8.90
N THR A 217 -3.92 4.49 9.70
CA THR A 217 -5.36 4.35 9.53
C THR A 217 -6.16 5.63 9.80
N HIS A 218 -5.62 6.62 10.50
CA HIS A 218 -6.38 7.84 10.83
C HIS A 218 -6.45 8.79 9.65
N THR A 219 -5.32 8.97 8.98
CA THR A 219 -5.19 9.81 7.79
C THR A 219 -5.51 9.04 6.52
N ASN A 220 -5.56 7.69 6.58
CA ASN A 220 -5.65 6.80 5.43
C ASN A 220 -4.50 7.06 4.44
N THR A 221 -3.30 7.27 4.98
CA THR A 221 -2.06 7.53 4.23
C THR A 221 -0.92 6.68 4.78
N PHE A 222 0.24 6.77 4.13
CA PHE A 222 1.45 6.06 4.50
C PHE A 222 2.56 7.03 4.87
N GLN A 223 3.43 6.57 5.75
CA GLN A 223 4.78 7.09 5.89
C GLN A 223 5.68 6.22 5.01
N ALA A 224 6.53 6.86 4.20
CA ALA A 224 7.53 6.19 3.39
C ALA A 224 8.92 6.52 3.90
N ARG A 225 9.64 5.49 4.34
CA ARG A 225 11.00 5.56 4.81
C ARG A 225 11.94 5.20 3.67
N TYR A 226 12.75 6.17 3.26
CA TYR A 226 13.77 5.95 2.25
C TYR A 226 14.91 5.09 2.83
N PRO A 227 15.47 4.13 2.07
CA PRO A 227 16.61 3.36 2.51
C PRO A 227 17.77 4.27 2.94
N PRO A 228 18.50 3.92 4.02
CA PRO A 228 19.63 4.72 4.48
C PRO A 228 20.70 4.79 3.39
N HIS A 229 21.28 5.97 3.21
CA HIS A 229 22.28 6.20 2.17
C HIS A 229 23.47 6.98 2.75
N GLY A 230 24.65 6.35 2.74
CA GLY A 230 25.87 6.90 3.33
C GLY A 230 25.69 7.36 4.77
N ARG A 231 26.02 8.63 5.06
CA ARG A 231 25.90 9.25 6.39
C ARG A 231 24.62 10.06 6.60
N ARG A 232 23.69 10.09 5.63
CA ARG A 232 22.50 10.94 5.76
C ARG A 232 21.48 10.29 6.69
N ALA A 233 20.78 11.14 7.43
CA ALA A 233 19.65 10.70 8.25
C ALA A 233 18.57 10.06 7.36
N ILE A 234 17.85 9.10 7.93
CA ILE A 234 16.71 8.46 7.30
C ILE A 234 15.68 9.54 6.92
N ALA A 235 15.38 9.65 5.62
CA ALA A 235 14.33 10.53 5.13
C ALA A 235 12.98 9.82 5.24
N ILE A 236 11.99 10.50 5.82
CA ILE A 236 10.62 10.02 5.93
C ILE A 236 9.70 10.99 5.20
N GLU A 237 9.05 10.51 4.14
CA GLU A 237 7.95 11.20 3.49
C GLU A 237 6.65 10.85 4.22
N LYS A 238 5.88 11.87 4.61
CA LYS A 238 4.55 11.71 5.23
C LYS A 238 3.45 11.92 4.20
N ASP A 239 2.26 11.43 4.52
CA ASP A 239 1.05 11.63 3.72
C ASP A 239 1.19 11.08 2.29
N VAL A 240 1.85 9.92 2.15
CA VAL A 240 1.90 9.18 0.90
C VAL A 240 0.55 8.51 0.69
N THR A 241 -0.09 8.80 -0.44
CA THR A 241 -1.43 8.30 -0.73
C THR A 241 -1.39 6.95 -1.45
N TRP A 242 -2.49 6.21 -1.41
CA TRP A 242 -2.61 4.86 -2.00
C TRP A 242 -2.28 4.84 -3.50
N GLU A 243 -2.62 5.89 -4.25
CA GLU A 243 -2.44 5.96 -5.71
C GLU A 243 -0.97 6.07 -6.11
N ARG A 244 -0.11 6.46 -5.16
CA ARG A 244 1.34 6.62 -5.38
C ARG A 244 2.13 5.37 -5.05
N ILE A 245 1.48 4.32 -4.53
CA ILE A 245 2.17 3.13 -4.07
C ILE A 245 1.91 1.99 -5.04
N ARG A 246 2.96 1.21 -5.31
CA ARG A 246 2.84 -0.10 -5.95
C ARG A 246 3.70 -1.12 -5.21
N ALA A 247 3.37 -2.40 -5.39
CA ALA A 247 4.28 -3.47 -5.02
C ALA A 247 5.62 -3.32 -5.77
N ALA A 248 6.73 -3.66 -5.11
CA ALA A 248 8.01 -3.74 -5.78
C ALA A 248 7.94 -4.83 -6.87
N PRO A 249 8.23 -4.50 -8.15
CA PRO A 249 8.11 -5.46 -9.24
C PRO A 249 9.22 -6.51 -9.23
N ILE A 250 10.31 -6.25 -8.49
CA ILE A 250 11.50 -7.08 -8.41
C ILE A 250 11.85 -7.28 -6.94
N ASP A 251 12.05 -8.53 -6.53
CA ASP A 251 12.55 -8.90 -5.20
C ASP A 251 14.09 -8.82 -5.19
N ALA A 252 14.64 -7.60 -5.25
CA ALA A 252 16.07 -7.34 -5.23
C ALA A 252 16.41 -6.12 -4.37
N SER A 253 17.65 -6.07 -3.88
CA SER A 253 18.16 -4.90 -3.17
C SER A 253 18.12 -3.66 -4.07
N PRO A 254 17.69 -2.50 -3.56
CA PRO A 254 17.67 -1.26 -4.33
C PRO A 254 19.08 -0.75 -4.67
N HIS A 255 20.13 -1.33 -4.10
CA HIS A 255 21.54 -1.02 -4.44
C HIS A 255 22.10 -1.91 -5.55
N HIS A 256 21.36 -2.95 -5.96
CA HIS A 256 21.82 -3.86 -7.00
C HIS A 256 21.31 -3.43 -8.37
N LEU A 257 22.22 -3.48 -9.34
CA LEU A 257 21.89 -3.27 -10.73
C LEU A 257 21.02 -4.44 -11.22
N TYR A 258 19.84 -4.14 -11.76
CA TYR A 258 18.97 -5.14 -12.35
C TYR A 258 19.57 -5.67 -13.65
N VAL A 259 19.75 -6.99 -13.72
CA VAL A 259 20.20 -7.67 -14.94
C VAL A 259 18.96 -7.91 -15.82
N SER A 260 18.91 -7.24 -16.97
CA SER A 260 17.76 -7.32 -17.86
C SER A 260 17.58 -8.70 -18.47
N ASP A 261 16.40 -9.28 -18.31
CA ASP A 261 15.96 -10.52 -18.93
C ASP A 261 15.47 -10.32 -20.38
N SER A 262 14.97 -9.12 -20.69
CA SER A 262 14.26 -8.82 -21.94
C SER A 262 14.96 -7.83 -22.87
N LEU A 263 16.23 -7.47 -22.60
CA LEU A 263 16.93 -6.40 -23.33
C LEU A 263 16.99 -6.66 -24.85
N ASN A 264 17.22 -7.91 -25.24
CA ASN A 264 17.30 -8.33 -26.64
C ASN A 264 15.94 -8.33 -27.36
N GLU A 265 14.84 -8.41 -26.61
CA GLU A 265 13.47 -8.47 -27.16
C GLU A 265 12.84 -7.08 -27.35
N LEU A 266 13.51 -6.03 -26.88
CA LEU A 266 12.98 -4.68 -26.95
C LEU A 266 12.87 -4.23 -28.42
N LYS A 267 11.83 -3.49 -28.73
CA LYS A 267 11.63 -2.87 -30.05
C LYS A 267 11.08 -1.46 -29.89
N PRO A 268 11.23 -0.58 -30.90
CA PRO A 268 10.63 0.74 -30.85
C PRO A 268 9.15 0.70 -30.46
N GLY A 269 8.75 1.61 -29.56
CA GLY A 269 7.41 1.66 -28.96
C GLY A 269 7.24 0.83 -27.68
N ASP A 270 8.17 -0.06 -27.32
CA ASP A 270 8.12 -0.78 -26.05
C ASP A 270 8.31 0.18 -24.87
N HIS A 271 7.53 -0.03 -23.81
CA HIS A 271 7.61 0.72 -22.56
C HIS A 271 8.58 0.05 -21.60
N ILE A 272 9.45 0.84 -20.97
CA ILE A 272 10.49 0.31 -20.08
C ILE A 272 10.64 1.16 -18.82
N GLU A 273 11.26 0.57 -17.82
CA GLU A 273 11.83 1.29 -16.67
C GLU A 273 13.34 1.09 -16.67
N ILE A 274 14.07 2.18 -16.42
CA ILE A 274 15.52 2.17 -16.28
C ILE A 274 15.94 2.63 -14.88
N GLN A 275 16.87 1.90 -14.27
CA GLN A 275 17.48 2.27 -13.02
C GLN A 275 18.42 3.47 -13.21
N TRP A 276 18.31 4.45 -12.32
CA TRP A 276 19.24 5.57 -12.22
C TRP A 276 19.55 5.88 -10.75
N ARG A 277 20.79 6.29 -10.46
CA ARG A 277 21.24 6.79 -9.16
C ARG A 277 22.22 7.94 -9.34
N ARG A 278 22.23 8.87 -8.39
CA ARG A 278 23.13 10.03 -8.45
C ARG A 278 24.60 9.64 -8.28
N ASN A 279 24.89 8.76 -7.33
CA ASN A 279 26.23 8.23 -7.09
C ASN A 279 26.12 6.83 -6.48
N LYS A 280 27.27 6.17 -6.25
CA LYS A 280 27.31 4.78 -5.77
C LYS A 280 26.83 4.57 -4.34
N GLU A 281 26.70 5.63 -3.54
CA GLU A 281 26.13 5.56 -2.19
C GLU A 281 24.60 5.58 -2.18
N PHE A 282 23.97 6.05 -3.27
CA PHE A 282 22.51 6.07 -3.38
C PHE A 282 21.98 4.74 -3.92
N PRO A 283 20.83 4.28 -3.42
CA PRO A 283 20.06 3.25 -4.11
C PRO A 283 19.59 3.76 -5.48
N TYR A 284 19.29 2.82 -6.38
CA TYR A 284 18.63 3.14 -7.64
C TYR A 284 17.18 3.53 -7.39
N GLY A 285 16.70 4.53 -8.13
CA GLY A 285 15.28 4.65 -8.46
C GLY A 285 15.02 4.16 -9.88
N TRP A 286 13.76 4.11 -10.27
CA TRP A 286 13.32 3.65 -11.60
C TRP A 286 12.66 4.78 -12.35
N TRP A 287 13.10 5.03 -13.58
CA TRP A 287 12.57 6.03 -14.49
C TRP A 287 11.86 5.37 -15.66
N TYR A 288 10.68 5.86 -15.98
CA TYR A 288 9.93 5.42 -17.14
C TYR A 288 10.49 6.01 -18.44
N SER A 289 10.54 5.19 -19.49
CA SER A 289 10.95 5.57 -20.83
C SER A 289 10.26 4.71 -21.89
N VAL A 290 10.36 5.12 -23.15
CA VAL A 290 9.91 4.35 -24.31
C VAL A 290 11.11 4.08 -25.20
N VAL A 291 11.17 2.89 -25.80
CA VAL A 291 12.19 2.58 -26.81
C VAL A 291 11.90 3.39 -28.07
N GLY A 292 12.86 4.22 -28.47
CA GLY A 292 12.79 5.03 -29.69
C GLY A 292 13.35 4.33 -30.92
N HIS A 293 13.22 5.00 -32.05
CA HIS A 293 13.92 4.63 -33.29
C HIS A 293 15.34 5.20 -33.31
N LEU A 294 16.24 4.53 -34.02
CA LEU A 294 17.55 5.08 -34.36
C LEU A 294 17.40 6.29 -35.28
N GLU A 295 18.34 7.23 -35.22
CA GLU A 295 18.31 8.44 -36.06
C GLU A 295 18.35 8.13 -37.56
N SER A 296 18.97 7.01 -37.95
CA SER A 296 19.02 6.53 -39.33
C SER A 296 17.72 5.84 -39.79
N CYS A 297 16.73 5.69 -38.92
CA CYS A 297 15.46 5.03 -39.22
C CYS A 297 14.35 6.08 -39.40
N ASP A 298 13.59 5.94 -40.49
CA ASP A 298 12.45 6.79 -40.83
C ASP A 298 11.18 6.50 -40.01
N GLY A 299 11.23 5.52 -39.10
CA GLY A 299 10.09 5.08 -38.30
C GLY A 299 9.08 4.22 -39.05
N ASN A 300 9.34 3.84 -40.30
CA ASN A 300 8.41 3.05 -41.10
C ASN A 300 8.35 1.59 -40.59
N LEU A 301 7.16 1.13 -40.21
CA LEU A 301 6.94 -0.22 -39.67
C LEU A 301 7.41 -1.33 -40.62
N ASN A 302 7.37 -1.12 -41.93
CA ASN A 302 7.72 -2.15 -42.92
C ASN A 302 9.23 -2.27 -43.17
N HIS A 303 10.01 -1.24 -42.84
CA HIS A 303 11.45 -1.18 -43.13
C HIS A 303 12.30 -0.98 -41.86
N CYS A 304 11.68 -0.87 -40.69
CA CYS A 304 12.37 -0.68 -39.43
C CYS A 304 13.15 -1.93 -39.00
N GLN A 305 14.48 -1.81 -38.96
CA GLN A 305 15.40 -2.84 -38.47
C GLN A 305 16.00 -2.51 -37.09
N CYS A 306 15.46 -1.50 -36.39
CA CYS A 306 15.98 -1.07 -35.08
C CYS A 306 15.95 -2.19 -34.01
N HIS A 307 15.07 -3.18 -34.15
CA HIS A 307 14.99 -4.30 -33.22
C HIS A 307 16.15 -5.30 -33.35
N ILE A 308 16.83 -5.33 -34.50
CA ILE A 308 17.98 -6.21 -34.79
C ILE A 308 19.30 -5.50 -34.45
N SER A 309 19.29 -4.16 -34.45
CA SER A 309 20.46 -3.36 -34.09
C SER A 309 20.91 -3.63 -32.66
N GLU A 310 22.23 -3.71 -32.47
CA GLU A 310 22.84 -3.77 -31.15
C GLU A 310 22.60 -2.48 -30.36
N MET A 311 22.52 -1.35 -31.06
CA MET A 311 22.25 -0.05 -30.49
C MET A 311 20.74 0.20 -30.45
N MET A 312 20.25 0.65 -29.31
CA MET A 312 18.88 1.09 -29.11
C MET A 312 18.82 2.47 -28.45
N VAL A 313 17.75 3.20 -28.74
CA VAL A 313 17.49 4.53 -28.16
C VAL A 313 16.43 4.39 -27.09
N LEU A 314 16.68 4.96 -25.92
CA LEU A 314 15.66 5.22 -24.92
C LEU A 314 15.24 6.68 -25.02
N GLU A 315 13.94 6.91 -25.10
CA GLU A 315 13.35 8.24 -25.21
C GLU A 315 12.55 8.58 -23.95
N PHE A 316 12.87 9.74 -23.40
CA PHE A 316 12.23 10.36 -22.26
C PHE A 316 11.40 11.53 -22.77
N ASN A 317 10.21 11.21 -23.28
CA ASN A 317 9.34 12.15 -23.99
C ASN A 317 8.77 13.27 -23.11
N GLN A 318 9.00 13.23 -21.79
CA GLN A 318 8.74 14.34 -20.88
C GLN A 318 9.66 15.54 -21.11
N TYR A 319 10.83 15.35 -21.75
CA TYR A 319 11.79 16.43 -22.04
C TYR A 319 11.65 16.96 -23.49
N THR A 320 11.97 18.24 -23.70
CA THR A 320 11.96 18.89 -25.02
C THR A 320 12.98 18.26 -25.98
N VAL A 321 12.75 18.41 -27.30
CA VAL A 321 13.56 17.78 -28.35
C VAL A 321 15.05 18.15 -28.27
N GLY A 322 15.37 19.36 -27.78
CA GLY A 322 16.75 19.83 -27.60
C GLY A 322 17.40 19.43 -26.28
N SER A 323 16.67 18.79 -25.37
CA SER A 323 17.18 18.45 -24.05
C SER A 323 18.17 17.29 -24.10
N ARG A 324 19.32 17.45 -23.43
CA ARG A 324 20.31 16.36 -23.29
C ARG A 324 19.76 15.13 -22.56
N TRP A 325 18.70 15.31 -21.77
CA TRP A 325 18.04 14.24 -21.01
C TRP A 325 16.99 13.47 -21.81
N ARG A 326 16.65 13.93 -23.03
CA ARG A 326 15.58 13.33 -23.82
C ARG A 326 15.93 11.95 -24.36
N LYS A 327 17.18 11.75 -24.79
CA LYS A 327 17.60 10.51 -25.46
C LYS A 327 18.87 9.96 -24.84
N THR A 328 18.93 8.64 -24.69
CA THR A 328 20.18 7.94 -24.39
C THR A 328 20.32 6.69 -25.26
N MET A 329 21.56 6.36 -25.60
CA MET A 329 21.90 5.21 -26.44
C MET A 329 22.46 4.07 -25.62
N ILE A 330 21.88 2.89 -25.77
CA ILE A 330 22.29 1.66 -25.08
C ILE A 330 22.71 0.61 -26.10
N ASN A 331 23.80 -0.08 -25.80
CA ASN A 331 24.24 -1.25 -26.56
C ASN A 331 23.71 -2.48 -25.81
N ARG A 332 22.97 -3.35 -26.50
CA ARG A 332 22.30 -4.52 -25.92
C ARG A 332 23.24 -5.70 -25.60
N ARG A 333 24.38 -5.84 -26.30
CA ARG A 333 25.28 -7.00 -26.14
C ARG A 333 26.09 -6.95 -24.86
N ASP A 334 26.67 -5.79 -24.56
CA ASP A 334 27.59 -5.59 -23.42
C ASP A 334 27.05 -4.57 -22.42
N HIS A 335 25.72 -4.54 -22.26
CA HIS A 335 25.08 -3.54 -21.40
C HIS A 335 25.49 -3.72 -19.94
N ARG A 336 25.97 -2.64 -19.35
CA ARG A 336 26.37 -2.53 -17.95
C ARG A 336 25.98 -1.16 -17.44
N GLU A 337 26.16 -0.94 -16.14
CA GLU A 337 26.03 0.41 -15.60
C GLU A 337 26.95 1.38 -16.36
N LYS A 338 26.36 2.47 -16.84
CA LYS A 338 27.03 3.59 -17.51
C LYS A 338 26.76 4.87 -16.72
N GLY A 339 27.53 5.91 -17.02
CA GLY A 339 27.40 7.23 -16.39
C GLY A 339 28.59 7.59 -15.53
N ASN A 340 28.47 8.71 -14.83
CA ASN A 340 29.52 9.34 -14.03
C ASN A 340 28.89 10.12 -12.86
N GLU A 341 29.70 10.79 -12.05
CA GLU A 341 29.23 11.57 -10.89
C GLU A 341 28.49 12.87 -11.29
N GLU A 342 28.64 13.34 -12.54
CA GLU A 342 27.98 14.57 -13.03
C GLU A 342 26.55 14.29 -13.48
N ASP A 343 26.35 13.23 -14.27
CA ASP A 343 25.06 12.87 -14.88
C ASP A 343 24.33 11.74 -14.13
N GLY A 344 25.00 11.13 -13.15
CA GLY A 344 24.56 9.94 -12.44
C GLY A 344 24.84 8.65 -13.22
N PHE A 345 24.54 7.53 -12.57
CA PHE A 345 24.75 6.19 -13.09
C PHE A 345 23.42 5.52 -13.42
N TYR A 346 23.36 4.82 -14.57
CA TYR A 346 22.16 4.12 -15.04
C TYR A 346 22.51 2.80 -15.71
N GLY A 347 21.59 1.83 -15.69
CA GLY A 347 21.81 0.61 -16.45
C GLY A 347 20.78 -0.50 -16.30
N GLY A 348 20.14 -0.69 -15.15
CA GLY A 348 19.16 -1.77 -15.03
C GLY A 348 17.92 -1.48 -15.87
N ILE A 349 17.57 -2.31 -16.84
CA ILE A 349 16.44 -2.06 -17.75
C ILE A 349 15.41 -3.18 -17.62
N ARG A 350 14.16 -2.80 -17.33
CA ARG A 350 13.02 -3.72 -17.22
C ARG A 350 11.97 -3.36 -18.27
N LYS A 351 11.53 -4.34 -19.06
CA LYS A 351 10.39 -4.15 -19.98
C LYS A 351 9.08 -4.18 -19.20
N LEU A 352 8.21 -3.19 -19.46
CA LEU A 352 6.85 -3.17 -18.93
C LEU A 352 5.95 -4.02 -19.82
N LYS A 353 5.51 -5.16 -19.28
CA LYS A 353 4.58 -6.10 -19.96
C LYS A 353 3.12 -5.85 -19.57
N CYS A 354 2.90 -5.35 -18.35
CA CYS A 354 1.59 -5.11 -17.76
C CYS A 354 0.96 -3.82 -18.30
N LYS A 355 -0.29 -3.89 -18.80
CA LYS A 355 -0.97 -2.73 -19.37
C LYS A 355 -1.30 -1.70 -18.29
N GLU A 356 -1.69 -2.17 -17.11
CA GLU A 356 -2.05 -1.37 -15.95
C GLU A 356 -0.85 -0.54 -15.46
N ASP A 357 0.37 -1.11 -15.47
CA ASP A 357 1.61 -0.37 -15.13
C ASP A 357 1.86 0.77 -16.13
N ILE A 358 1.69 0.50 -17.43
CA ILE A 358 1.86 1.49 -18.49
C ILE A 358 0.81 2.60 -18.37
N GLU A 359 -0.45 2.24 -18.12
CA GLU A 359 -1.54 3.19 -17.89
C GLU A 359 -1.31 4.05 -16.64
N MET A 360 -0.69 3.48 -15.59
CA MET A 360 -0.30 4.23 -14.41
C MET A 360 0.74 5.30 -14.76
N TRP A 361 1.80 4.94 -15.49
CA TRP A 361 2.79 5.92 -15.95
C TRP A 361 2.20 7.01 -16.84
N LYS A 362 1.26 6.66 -17.72
CA LYS A 362 0.52 7.64 -18.55
C LYS A 362 -0.35 8.58 -17.72
N ARG A 363 -0.88 8.14 -16.57
CA ARG A 363 -1.65 8.99 -15.66
C ARG A 363 -0.76 9.95 -14.88
N LEU A 364 0.47 9.54 -14.59
CA LEU A 364 1.51 10.37 -13.96
C LEU A 364 2.27 11.23 -14.98
N TRP A 365 1.78 11.33 -16.22
CA TRP A 365 2.41 12.12 -17.25
C TRP A 365 2.26 13.61 -16.94
N PRO A 366 3.34 14.40 -17.06
CA PRO A 366 3.27 15.81 -16.75
C PRO A 366 2.35 16.60 -17.67
N SER A 367 1.75 17.63 -17.10
CA SER A 367 0.90 18.59 -17.83
C SER A 367 1.70 19.51 -18.77
N SER A 368 3.01 19.66 -18.57
CA SER A 368 3.90 20.46 -19.42
C SER A 368 5.18 19.70 -19.80
N ILE A 369 5.73 20.00 -20.98
CA ILE A 369 7.01 19.46 -21.45
C ILE A 369 8.15 20.23 -20.75
N LEU A 370 9.17 19.50 -20.28
CA LEU A 370 10.30 20.06 -19.54
C LEU A 370 11.46 20.44 -20.46
N GLU A 371 12.12 21.56 -20.20
CA GLU A 371 13.33 22.01 -20.93
C GLU A 371 14.55 21.12 -20.66
#